data_AF-A0A6J6RKP4-F1
#
_entry.id   AF-A0A6J6RKP4-F1
#
_cell.length_a   1.000
_cell.length_b   1.000
_cell.length_c   1.000
_cell.angle_alpha   90.00
_cell.angle_beta   90.00
_cell.angle_gamma   90.00
#
_symmetry.space_group_name_H-M   'P 1'
#
loop_
_entity.id
_entity.type
_entity.pdbx_description
1 polymer ?
#
loop_
_entity_poly.entity_id
_entity_poly.type
_entity_poly.pdbx_seq_one_letter_code
_entity_poly.pdbx_strand_id
1 'polypeptide(L)' 'MVAPLAIGQVELADGRFVHGFVCEPLALEGADDISEHGGWRAYQAQRAALVGE' A
#
# COMPACT_ATOMS: atom_id res chain seq x y z
N MET A 1 -13.17 15.96 6.17
CA MET A 1 -12.73 14.83 5.32
C MET A 1 -12.18 13.75 6.23
N VAL A 2 -12.69 12.53 6.09
CA VAL A 2 -12.23 11.36 6.86
C VAL A 2 -10.99 10.81 6.16
N ALA A 3 -9.99 10.36 6.92
CA ALA A 3 -8.81 9.72 6.34
C ALA A 3 -9.19 8.33 5.79
N PRO A 4 -8.78 7.95 4.57
CA PRO A 4 -9.25 6.73 3.91
C PRO A 4 -8.64 5.43 4.44
N LEU A 5 -7.72 5.53 5.40
CA LEU A 5 -7.04 4.38 6.00
C LEU A 5 -7.80 3.88 7.23
N ALA A 6 -7.96 2.56 7.29
CA ALA A 6 -8.60 1.88 8.41
C ALA A 6 -7.79 0.64 8.83
N ILE A 7 -8.18 0.06 9.97
CA ILE A 7 -7.72 -1.28 10.39
C ILE A 7 -8.79 -2.28 9.95
N GLY A 8 -8.39 -3.23 9.12
CA GLY A 8 -9.22 -4.32 8.61
C GLY A 8 -8.51 -5.66 8.70
N GLN A 9 -9.11 -6.71 8.14
CA GLN A 9 -8.48 -8.03 8.05
C GLN A 9 -7.62 -8.14 6.79
N VAL A 10 -6.43 -8.71 6.92
CA VAL A 10 -5.53 -9.05 5.80
C VAL A 10 -5.15 -10.52 5.88
N GLU A 11 -5.09 -11.17 4.72
CA GLU A 11 -4.63 -12.55 4.60
C GLU A 11 -3.11 -12.59 4.42
N LEU A 12 -2.44 -13.37 5.25
CA LEU A 12 -1.00 -13.62 5.14
C LEU A 12 -0.73 -14.76 4.16
N ALA A 13 0.50 -14.86 3.66
CA ALA A 13 0.91 -15.92 2.74
C ALA A 13 0.74 -17.36 3.31
N ASP A 14 0.63 -17.50 4.63
CA ASP A 14 0.36 -18.76 5.31
C ASP A 14 -1.14 -19.04 5.52
N GLY A 15 -2.02 -18.22 4.95
CA GLY A 15 -3.48 -18.34 5.02
C GLY A 15 -4.11 -17.79 6.30
N ARG A 16 -3.34 -17.23 7.23
CA ARG A 16 -3.91 -16.61 8.44
C ARG A 16 -4.48 -15.23 8.15
N PHE A 17 -5.61 -14.91 8.77
CA PHE A 17 -6.16 -13.56 8.80
C PHE A 17 -5.70 -12.82 10.06
N VAL A 18 -5.12 -11.64 9.89
CA VAL A 18 -4.70 -10.75 10.99
C VAL A 18 -5.24 -9.34 10.77
N HIS A 19 -5.23 -8.52 11.83
CA HIS A 19 -5.55 -7.10 11.69
C HIS A 19 -4.38 -6.36 11.02
N GLY A 20 -4.68 -5.60 9.97
CA GLY A 20 -3.72 -4.82 9.20
C GLY A 20 -4.34 -3.54 8.63
N PHE A 21 -3.52 -2.72 7.98
CA PHE A 21 -3.98 -1.50 7.31
C PHE A 21 -4.71 -1.85 6.00
N VAL A 22 -5.85 -1.20 5.78
CA VAL A 22 -6.64 -1.26 4.55
C VAL A 22 -7.03 0.16 4.12
N CYS A 23 -7.42 0.32 2.86
CA CYS A 23 -7.81 1.60 2.28
C CYS A 23 -9.20 1.52 1.64
N GLU A 24 -10.01 2.57 1.79
CA GLU A 24 -11.29 2.64 1.09
C GLU A 24 -11.10 2.72 -0.44
N PRO A 25 -11.96 2.05 -1.24
CA PRO A 25 -11.80 2.01 -2.70
C PRO A 25 -11.78 3.38 -3.37
N LEU A 26 -12.51 4.36 -2.82
CA LEU A 26 -12.56 5.73 -3.35
C LEU A 26 -11.17 6.40 -3.38
N ALA A 27 -10.30 6.08 -2.42
CA ALA A 27 -8.97 6.66 -2.36
C ALA A 27 -7.98 6.07 -3.38
N LEU A 28 -8.40 5.04 -4.13
CA LEU A 28 -7.62 4.49 -5.23
C LEU A 28 -7.88 5.23 -6.56
N GLU A 29 -8.91 6.07 -6.63
CA GLU A 29 -9.20 6.84 -7.84
C GLU A 29 -8.06 7.84 -8.14
N GLY A 30 -7.39 7.66 -9.27
CA GLY A 30 -6.23 8.47 -9.67
C GLY A 30 -4.93 8.15 -8.91
N ALA A 31 -4.91 7.11 -8.07
CA ALA A 31 -3.69 6.63 -7.43
C ALA A 31 -2.88 5.74 -8.38
N ASP A 32 -1.56 5.83 -8.30
CA ASP A 32 -0.66 4.95 -9.04
C ASP A 32 -0.70 3.52 -8.46
N ASP A 33 -0.80 2.51 -9.33
CA ASP A 33 -0.61 1.12 -8.93
C ASP A 33 0.88 0.83 -8.77
N ILE A 34 1.28 0.51 -7.54
CA ILE A 34 2.67 0.21 -7.15
C ILE A 34 2.88 -1.28 -6.84
N SER A 35 1.95 -2.15 -7.24
CA SER A 35 1.98 -3.58 -6.90
C SER A 35 3.23 -4.30 -7.46
N GLU A 36 3.74 -3.86 -8.62
CA GLU A 36 4.93 -4.44 -9.26
C GLU A 36 6.20 -4.36 -8.39
N HIS A 37 6.27 -3.40 -7.46
CA HIS A 37 7.42 -3.23 -6.59
C HIS A 37 7.50 -4.28 -5.47
N GLY A 38 6.43 -5.06 -5.24
CA GLY A 38 6.40 -6.09 -4.19
C GLY A 38 6.41 -5.55 -2.76
N GLY A 39 6.26 -4.23 -2.57
CA GLY A 39 6.13 -3.61 -1.25
C GLY A 39 6.56 -2.15 -1.19
N TRP A 40 6.04 -1.43 -0.19
CA TRP A 40 6.27 0.01 0.00
C TRP A 40 7.75 0.40 0.08
N ARG A 41 8.57 -0.39 0.79
CA ARG A 41 10.01 -0.09 0.93
C ARG A 41 10.76 -0.13 -0.40
N ALA A 42 10.46 -1.11 -1.26
CA ALA A 42 11.06 -1.23 -2.58
C ALA A 42 10.64 -0.06 -3.48
N TYR A 43 9.35 0.27 -3.48
CA TYR A 43 8.83 1.46 -4.17
C TYR A 43 9.50 2.75 -3.71
N GLN A 44 9.63 2.98 -2.39
CA GLN A 44 10.31 4.15 -1.83
C GLN A 44 11.78 4.25 -2.28
N ALA A 45 12.50 3.13 -2.29
CA ALA A 45 13.89 3.09 -2.72
C ALA A 45 14.03 3.41 -4.22
N GLN A 46 13.18 2.82 -5.07
CA GLN A 46 13.15 3.13 -6.50
C GLN A 46 12.74 4.58 -6.75
N ARG A 47 11.73 5.09 -6.04
CA ARG A 47 11.30 6.49 -6.17
C ARG A 47 12.39 7.47 -5.73
N ALA A 48 13.12 7.17 -4.66
CA ALA A 48 14.27 7.98 -4.24
C ALA A 48 15.41 7.96 -5.27
N ALA A 49 15.67 6.80 -5.90
CA ALA A 49 16.68 6.68 -6.95
C ALA A 49 16.30 7.44 -8.24
N LEU A 50 15.00 7.51 -8.56
CA LEU A 50 14.48 8.27 -9.71
C LEU A 50 14.52 9.79 -9.49
N VAL A 51 14.53 10.25 -8.23
CA VAL A 51 14.51 11.66 -7.84
C VAL A 51 15.92 12.18 -7.49
N GLY A 52 16.99 11.43 -7.83
CA GLY A 52 18.36 11.69 -7.37
C GLY A 52 18.79 13.17 -7.32
N GLU A 53 19.31 13.57 -6.15
CA GLU A 53 19.92 14.87 -5.75
C GLU A 53 19.05 16.15 -5.87
#